data_AF-A0A3D4CZ98-F1
#
_entry.id   AF-A0A3D4CZ98-F1
#
_cell.length_a   1.000
_cell.length_b   1.000
_cell.length_c   1.000
_cell.angle_alpha   90.00
_cell.angle_beta   90.00
_cell.angle_gamma   90.00
#
_symmetry.space_group_name_H-M   'P 1'
#
loop_
_entity.id
_entity.type
_entity.pdbx_description
1 polymer ?
#
loop_
_entity_poly.entity_id
_entity_poly.type
_entity_poly.pdbx_seq_one_letter_code
_entity_poly.pdbx_strand_id
1 'polypeptide(L)' 'MNPKILLFAASLALIGQGPLTARTWTSADGSKTFEGELRALSEKAKTVTVLMEGGKLRTFKISLLSEEDRNFLKKEG' A
#
# COMPACT_ATOMS: atom_id res chain seq x y z
N MET A 1 15.16 -30.24 5.90
CA MET A 1 14.59 -29.58 4.72
C MET A 1 13.73 -28.42 5.20
N ASN A 2 14.20 -27.19 4.98
CA ASN A 2 13.50 -25.88 4.87
C ASN A 2 12.49 -25.40 5.95
N PRO A 3 12.32 -24.08 6.14
CA PRO A 3 13.34 -23.03 6.23
C PRO A 3 13.08 -22.04 7.40
N LYS A 4 14.10 -21.24 7.69
CA LYS A 4 14.18 -20.13 8.65
C LYS A 4 12.89 -19.28 8.74
N ILE A 5 12.24 -19.31 9.90
CA ILE A 5 11.27 -18.28 10.32
C ILE A 5 12.09 -17.05 10.74
N LEU A 6 12.38 -16.18 9.77
CA LEU A 6 12.90 -14.84 10.05
C LEU A 6 11.70 -13.95 10.43
N LEU A 7 11.43 -13.86 11.73
CA LEU A 7 10.61 -12.81 12.33
C LEU A 7 11.30 -11.47 12.10
N PHE A 8 11.06 -10.86 10.95
CA PHE A 8 11.38 -9.45 10.75
C PHE A 8 10.24 -8.63 11.34
N ALA A 9 10.47 -8.06 12.52
CA ALA A 9 9.66 -6.97 13.04
C ALA A 9 9.56 -5.89 11.96
N ALA A 10 8.41 -5.81 11.30
CA ALA A 10 8.11 -4.81 10.30
C ALA A 10 7.64 -3.58 11.04
N SER A 11 8.44 -2.52 11.02
CA SER A 11 8.03 -1.18 11.43
C SER A 11 6.91 -0.75 10.47
N LEU A 12 5.66 -1.04 10.84
CA LEU A 12 4.49 -0.54 10.15
C LEU A 12 4.28 0.88 10.67
N ALA A 13 4.68 1.88 9.89
CA ALA A 13 4.31 3.25 10.19
C ALA A 13 2.78 3.33 10.03
N LEU A 14 2.05 3.42 11.14
CA LEU A 14 0.65 3.84 11.12
C LEU A 14 0.66 5.32 10.75
N ILE A 15 0.38 5.59 9.49
CA ILE A 15 0.25 6.96 8.98
C ILE A 15 -0.94 7.61 9.71
N GLY A 16 -0.72 8.84 10.17
CA GLY A 16 -1.57 9.57 11.11
C GLY A 16 -3.07 9.58 10.77
N GLN A 17 -3.86 9.62 11.84
CA GLN A 17 -5.32 9.48 11.89
C GLN A 17 -6.04 10.70 11.28
N GLY A 18 -5.93 10.90 9.98
CA GLY A 18 -6.92 11.66 9.19
C GLY A 18 -7.80 10.67 8.42
N PRO A 19 -9.04 11.02 8.05
CA PRO A 19 -9.80 10.22 7.10
C PRO A 19 -9.05 10.28 5.75
N LEU A 20 -8.17 9.31 5.52
CA LEU A 20 -7.59 9.05 4.21
C LEU A 20 -8.76 8.61 3.33
N THR A 21 -9.43 9.60 2.76
CA THR A 21 -10.58 9.40 1.88
C THR A 21 -10.16 8.44 0.78
N ALA A 22 -11.07 7.53 0.43
CA ALA A 22 -10.83 6.56 -0.62
C ALA A 22 -10.38 7.33 -1.87
N ARG A 23 -9.25 6.93 -2.44
CA ARG A 23 -8.73 7.52 -3.68
C ARG A 23 -8.71 6.47 -4.76
N THR A 24 -8.69 6.92 -6.01
CA THR A 24 -8.37 6.07 -7.14
C THR A 24 -6.87 5.81 -7.17
N TRP A 25 -6.53 4.54 -7.28
CA TRP A 25 -5.21 4.02 -7.52
C TRP A 25 -5.16 3.47 -8.95
N THR A 26 -4.01 3.59 -9.59
CA THR A 26 -3.79 3.20 -10.97
C THR A 26 -2.63 2.22 -11.04
N SER A 27 -2.73 1.21 -11.89
CA SER A 27 -1.65 0.27 -12.14
C SER A 27 -0.48 0.93 -12.86
N ALA A 28 0.71 0.36 -12.74
CA ALA A 28 1.94 0.90 -13.34
C ALA A 28 1.86 1.05 -14.86
N ASP A 29 1.08 0.21 -15.53
CA ASP A 29 0.81 0.23 -16.97
C ASP A 29 -0.41 1.09 -17.35
N GLY A 30 -1.10 1.68 -16.36
CA GLY A 30 -2.29 2.51 -16.57
C GLY A 30 -3.56 1.74 -16.99
N SER A 31 -3.49 0.42 -17.18
CA SER A 31 -4.60 -0.37 -17.73
C SER A 31 -5.72 -0.65 -16.74
N LYS A 32 -5.46 -0.50 -15.43
CA LYS A 32 -6.40 -0.80 -14.36
C LYS A 32 -6.39 0.31 -13.32
N THR A 33 -7.59 0.59 -12.81
CA THR A 33 -7.78 1.46 -11.67
C THR A 33 -8.61 0.74 -10.61
N PHE A 34 -8.44 1.16 -9.36
CA PHE A 34 -9.28 0.71 -8.26
C PHE A 34 -9.39 1.79 -7.19
N GLU A 35 -10.49 1.81 -6.47
CA GLU A 35 -10.68 2.73 -5.35
C GLU A 35 -10.32 2.08 -4.02
N GLY A 36 -9.66 2.84 -3.16
CA GLY A 36 -9.37 2.39 -1.80
C GLY A 36 -8.69 3.44 -0.94
N GLU A 37 -8.80 3.24 0.37
CA GLU A 37 -8.17 4.10 1.38
C GLU A 37 -6.79 3.56 1.72
N LEU A 38 -5.77 4.40 1.80
CA LEU A 38 -4.46 4.00 2.30
C LEU A 38 -4.57 3.63 3.78
N ARG A 39 -4.14 2.41 4.14
CA ARG A 39 -4.17 1.94 5.54
C ARG A 39 -2.80 1.68 6.13
N ALA A 40 -1.86 1.23 5.31
CA ALA A 40 -0.50 1.06 5.77
C ALA A 40 0.51 1.12 4.61
N LEU A 41 1.72 1.58 4.91
CA LEU A 41 2.85 1.55 4.01
C LEU A 41 4.01 0.80 4.67
N SER A 42 4.64 -0.10 3.93
CA SER A 42 5.89 -0.74 4.35
C SER A 42 6.99 -0.41 3.36
N GLU A 43 7.84 0.55 3.73
CA GLU A 43 8.99 0.93 2.92
C GLU A 43 10.02 -0.20 2.79
N LYS A 44 10.11 -1.07 3.80
CA LYS A 44 11.01 -2.22 3.80
C LYS A 44 10.54 -3.32 2.85
N ALA A 45 9.25 -3.67 2.90
CA ALA A 45 8.68 -4.67 2.02
C ALA A 45 8.33 -4.10 0.62
N LYS A 46 8.40 -2.77 0.45
CA LYS A 46 7.96 -2.04 -0.75
C LYS A 46 6.51 -2.38 -1.11
N THR A 47 5.65 -2.42 -0.09
CA THR A 47 4.22 -2.72 -0.22
C THR A 47 3.35 -1.64 0.39
N VAL A 48 2.17 -1.47 -0.17
CA VAL A 48 1.09 -0.67 0.37
C VAL A 48 -0.10 -1.57 0.71
N THR A 49 -0.81 -1.27 1.79
CA THR A 49 -2.08 -1.89 2.13
C THR A 49 -3.18 -0.84 2.03
N VAL A 50 -4.21 -1.16 1.25
CA VAL A 50 -5.38 -0.32 1.02
C VAL A 50 -6.64 -1.02 1.53
N LEU A 51 -7.60 -0.25 2.04
CA LEU A 51 -8.95 -0.70 2.29
C LEU A 51 -9.78 -0.45 1.04
N MET A 52 -10.17 -1.53 0.37
CA MET A 52 -11.03 -1.49 -0.81
C MET A 52 -12.49 -1.27 -0.40
N GLU A 53 -13.32 -0.89 -1.37
CA GLU A 53 -14.78 -0.92 -1.24
C GLU A 53 -15.27 -2.27 -0.71
N GLY A 54 -16.21 -2.24 0.24
CA GLY A 54 -16.69 -3.43 0.95
C GLY A 54 -15.82 -3.86 2.13
N GLY A 55 -14.89 -3.02 2.58
CA GLY A 55 -14.14 -3.21 3.83
C GLY A 55 -13.00 -4.24 3.75
N LYS A 56 -12.58 -4.60 2.53
CA LYS A 56 -11.54 -5.62 2.32
C LYS A 56 -10.16 -4.97 2.26
N LEU A 57 -9.25 -5.40 3.13
CA LEU A 57 -7.85 -5.00 3.04
C LEU A 57 -7.12 -5.77 1.92
N ARG A 58 -6.38 -5.04 1.08
CA ARG A 58 -5.54 -5.60 0.03
C ARG A 58 -4.16 -5.00 0.07
N THR A 59 -3.14 -5.84 -0.09
CA THR A 59 -1.75 -5.43 -0.13
C THR A 59 -1.21 -5.55 -1.54
N PHE A 60 -0.62 -4.46 -2.04
CA PHE A 60 -0.03 -4.38 -3.37
C PHE A 60 1.46 -4.00 -3.25
N LYS A 61 2.27 -4.47 -4.21
CA LYS A 61 3.64 -3.96 -4.36
C LYS A 61 3.57 -2.53 -4.90
N ILE A 62 4.38 -1.63 -4.33
CA ILE A 62 4.43 -0.22 -4.75
C ILE A 62 4.85 -0.11 -6.23
N SER A 63 5.67 -1.03 -6.73
CA SER A 63 6.09 -1.10 -8.13
C SER A 63 4.95 -1.37 -9.12
N LEU A 64 3.81 -1.90 -8.65
CA LEU A 64 2.64 -2.16 -9.49
C LEU A 64 1.71 -0.95 -9.59
N LEU A 65 2.00 0.13 -8.87
CA LEU A 65 1.24 1.36 -8.93
C LEU A 65 1.85 2.33 -9.94
N SER A 66 1.02 3.24 -10.44
CA SER A 66 1.41 4.36 -11.30
C SER A 66 2.48 5.22 -10.64
N GLU A 67 3.21 6.00 -11.43
CA GLU A 67 4.20 6.93 -10.88
C GLU A 67 3.57 7.96 -9.94
N GLU A 68 2.39 8.47 -10.29
CA GLU A 68 1.63 9.42 -9.49
C GLU A 68 1.28 8.85 -8.12
N ASP A 69 0.79 7.60 -8.08
CA ASP A 69 0.44 6.94 -6.83
C ASP A 69 1.68 6.59 -6.00
N ARG A 70 2.80 6.22 -6.64
CA ARG A 70 4.07 6.03 -5.93
C ARG A 70 4.57 7.34 -5.32
N ASN A 71 4.41 8.47 -6.01
CA ASN A 71 4.79 9.79 -5.50
C ASN A 71 3.86 10.26 -4.38
N PHE A 72 2.58 9.91 -4.44
CA PHE A 72 1.66 10.10 -3.32
C PHE A 72 2.12 9.34 -2.07
N LEU A 73 2.46 8.06 -2.20
CA LEU A 73 2.93 7.25 -1.06
C LEU A 73 4.19 7.81 -0.38
N LYS A 74 5.08 8.48 -1.13
CA LYS A 74 6.25 9.17 -0.56
C LYS A 74 5.94 10.44 0.22
N LYS A 75 4.74 11.01 0.04
CA LYS A 75 4.28 12.19 0.81
C LYS A 75 3.59 11.76 2.09
N GLU A 76 2.94 10.60 2.07
CA GLU A 76 2.20 10.04 3.20
C GLU A 76 3.08 9.28 4.20
N GLY A 77 4.20 8.69 3.75
CA GLY A 77 5.20 8.03 4.61
C GLY A 77 6.39 8.92 4.90
#